data_AF-A0A4Y1ZQ10-F1
#
_entry.id   AF-A0A4Y1ZQ10-F1
#
_cell.length_a   1.000
_cell.length_b   1.000
_cell.length_c   1.000
_cell.angle_alpha   90.00
_cell.angle_beta   90.00
_cell.angle_gamma   90.00
#
_symmetry.space_group_name_H-M   'P 1'
#
loop_
_entity.id
_entity.type
_entity.pdbx_description
1 polymer ?
#
loop_
_entity_poly.entity_id
_entity_poly.type
_entity_poly.pdbx_seq_one_letter_code
_entity_poly.pdbx_strand_id
1 'polypeptide(L)' 'MAWPPRSPDITPLDFYLWGYVKQHVYSERINDINNLKQRIMDVIHSVTPDVLTLVCQELDYRLDVCRATNGAHIELR' A
#
# COMPACT_ATOMS: atom_id res chain seq x y z
N MET A 1 -10.35 -9.21 -15.12
CA MET A 1 -10.70 -8.42 -13.92
C MET A 1 -10.83 -6.97 -14.35
N ALA A 2 -11.99 -6.33 -14.16
CA ALA A 2 -12.18 -4.91 -14.47
C ALA A 2 -12.20 -4.13 -13.15
N TRP A 3 -11.28 -3.19 -12.96
CA TRP A 3 -11.22 -2.35 -11.76
C TRP A 3 -12.24 -1.22 -11.88
N PRO A 4 -13.08 -0.96 -10.86
CA PRO A 4 -14.01 0.16 -10.89
C PRO A 4 -13.24 1.50 -10.89
N PRO A 5 -13.70 2.52 -11.64
CA PRO A 5 -13.05 3.82 -11.65
C PRO A 5 -13.03 4.47 -10.26
N ARG A 6 -11.90 5.07 -9.88
CA ARG A 6 -11.65 5.73 -8.58
C ARG A 6 -11.73 4.80 -7.37
N SER A 7 -11.04 3.66 -7.43
CA SER A 7 -10.99 2.68 -6.33
C SER A 7 -9.60 2.58 -5.68
N PRO A 8 -9.04 3.66 -5.10
CA PRO A 8 -7.75 3.59 -4.40
C PRO A 8 -7.77 2.59 -3.24
N ASP A 9 -8.95 2.31 -2.68
CA ASP A 9 -9.15 1.34 -1.60
C ASP A 9 -8.91 -0.11 -2.03
N ILE A 10 -8.89 -0.38 -3.34
CA ILE A 10 -8.81 -1.74 -3.91
C ILE A 10 -7.49 -1.94 -4.68
N THR A 11 -6.62 -0.94 -4.76
CA THR A 11 -5.27 -1.10 -5.30
C THR A 11 -4.29 -1.31 -4.14
N PRO A 12 -3.71 -2.52 -3.96
CA PRO A 12 -2.70 -2.81 -2.94
C PRO A 12 -1.55 -1.82 -2.88
N LEU A 13 -1.18 -1.27 -4.04
CA LEU A 13 -0.13 -0.27 -4.18
C LEU A 13 -0.51 1.04 -3.47
N ASP A 14 -1.75 1.48 -3.62
CA ASP A 14 -2.22 2.78 -3.14
C ASP A 14 -2.57 2.74 -1.65
N PHE A 15 -3.27 1.69 -1.18
CA PHE A 15 -3.67 1.62 0.23
C PHE A 15 -2.57 1.10 1.17
N TYR A 16 -1.64 0.27 0.67
CA TYR A 16 -0.62 -0.34 1.53
C TYR A 16 0.79 0.07 1.14
N LEU A 17 1.26 -0.29 -0.07
CA LEU A 17 2.69 -0.19 -0.39
C LEU A 17 3.17 1.26 -0.29
N TRP A 18 2.39 2.22 -0.77
CA TRP A 18 2.75 3.62 -0.67
C TRP A 18 2.78 4.13 0.77
N GLY A 19 1.88 3.66 1.63
CA GLY A 19 1.90 3.95 3.07
C GLY A 19 3.17 3.39 3.72
N TYR A 20 3.46 2.12 3.49
CA TYR A 20 4.64 1.42 3.99
C TYR A 20 5.94 2.09 3.54
N VAL A 21 6.08 2.37 2.24
CA VAL A 21 7.28 3.00 1.66
C VAL A 21 7.49 4.38 2.26
N LYS A 22 6.44 5.21 2.36
CA LYS A 22 6.56 6.54 2.98
C LYS A 22 7.00 6.45 4.42
N GLN A 23 6.42 5.56 5.22
CA GLN A 23 6.79 5.39 6.63
C GLN A 23 8.28 5.06 6.80
N HIS A 24 8.82 4.20 5.95
CA HIS A 24 10.22 3.77 6.04
C HIS A 24 11.19 4.81 5.45
N VAL A 25 10.87 5.38 4.29
CA VAL A 25 11.71 6.37 3.60
C VAL A 25 11.85 7.65 4.44
N TYR A 26 10.75 8.11 5.04
CA TYR A 26 10.70 9.32 5.86
C TYR A 26 10.91 9.09 7.36
N SER A 27 11.30 7.88 7.78
CA SER A 27 11.65 7.58 9.18
C SER A 27 12.80 8.44 9.71
N GLU A 28 13.67 8.90 8.81
CA GLU A 28 14.77 9.82 9.10
C GLU A 28 14.80 10.94 8.06
N ARG A 29 15.48 12.05 8.41
CA ARG A 29 15.60 13.22 7.54
C ARG A 29 16.38 12.89 6.26
N ILE A 30 15.79 13.25 5.13
CA ILE A 30 16.39 13.10 3.79
C ILE A 30 17.06 14.41 3.42
N ASN A 31 18.34 14.35 3.04
CA ASN A 31 19.16 15.53 2.80
C ASN A 31 19.43 15.79 1.31
N ASP A 32 19.23 14.79 0.45
CA ASP A 32 19.45 14.90 -1.00
C ASP A 32 18.62 13.88 -1.79
N ILE A 33 18.50 14.13 -3.10
CA ILE A 33 17.68 13.32 -4.02
C ILE A 33 18.28 11.91 -4.24
N ASN A 34 19.60 11.75 -4.18
CA ASN A 34 20.21 10.43 -4.38
C ASN A 34 19.98 9.54 -3.16
N ASN A 35 20.07 10.11 -1.96
CA ASN A 35 19.69 9.43 -0.72
C ASN A 35 18.21 9.01 -0.74
N LEU A 36 17.31 9.89 -1.20
CA LEU A 36 15.89 9.54 -1.39
C LEU A 36 15.72 8.33 -2.31
N LYS A 37 16.37 8.35 -3.49
CA LYS A 37 16.29 7.26 -4.47
C LYS A 37 16.83 5.95 -3.90
N GLN A 38 17.98 5.98 -3.25
CA GLN A 38 18.57 4.81 -2.61
C GLN A 38 17.64 4.22 -1.55
N ARG A 39 17.08 5.05 -0.67
CA ARG A 39 16.13 4.58 0.35
C ARG A 39 14.88 3.96 -0.23
N ILE A 40 14.31 4.55 -1.27
CA ILE A 40 13.16 3.95 -1.96
C ILE A 40 13.55 2.57 -2.48
N MET A 41 14.72 2.43 -3.13
CA MET A 41 15.20 1.14 -3.61
C MET A 41 15.41 0.13 -2.47
N ASP A 42 16.05 0.54 -1.38
CA ASP A 42 16.32 -0.34 -0.22
C ASP A 42 15.02 -0.83 0.42
N VAL A 43 14.04 0.05 0.59
CA VAL A 43 12.73 -0.31 1.14
C VAL A 43 11.97 -1.24 0.20
N ILE A 44 12.05 -1.03 -1.13
CA ILE A 44 11.42 -1.93 -2.09
C ILE A 44 12.12 -3.30 -2.09
N HIS A 45 13.44 -3.36 -1.99
CA HIS A 45 14.19 -4.61 -1.90
C HIS A 45 13.98 -5.35 -0.56
N SER A 46 13.59 -4.64 0.50
CA SER A 46 13.28 -5.26 1.80
C SER A 46 11.86 -5.79 1.90
N VAL A 47 11.00 -5.54 0.90
CA VAL A 47 9.65 -6.13 0.85
C VAL A 47 9.77 -7.64 0.66
N THR A 48 9.46 -8.39 1.71
CA THR A 48 9.48 -9.86 1.70
C THR A 48 8.14 -10.43 1.23
N PRO A 49 8.10 -11.72 0.84
CA PRO A 49 6.84 -12.42 0.54
C PRO A 49 5.83 -12.39 1.69
N ASP A 50 6.28 -12.38 2.95
CA ASP A 50 5.41 -12.24 4.12
C ASP A 50 4.64 -10.92 4.13
N VAL A 51 5.33 -9.81 3.81
CA VAL A 51 4.70 -8.49 3.66
C VAL A 51 3.64 -8.54 2.56
N LEU A 52 3.94 -9.15 1.42
CA LEU A 52 2.98 -9.31 0.32
C LEU A 52 1.77 -10.19 0.72
N THR A 53 1.97 -11.19 1.58
CA THR A 53 0.88 -12.05 2.07
C THR A 53 -0.10 -11.27 2.93
N LEU A 54 0.38 -10.41 3.83
CA LEU A 54 -0.46 -9.53 4.63
C LEU A 54 -1.28 -8.58 3.75
N VAL A 55 -0.67 -8.06 2.68
CA VAL A 55 -1.34 -7.18 1.72
C VAL A 55 -2.47 -7.90 0.97
N CYS A 56 -2.24 -9.16 0.57
CA CYS A 56 -3.27 -9.96 -0.07
C CYS A 56 -4.45 -10.24 0.88
N GLN A 57 -4.17 -10.53 2.16
CA GLN A 57 -5.20 -10.75 3.17
C GLN A 57 -6.04 -9.49 3.43
N GLU A 58 -5.39 -8.34 3.53
CA GLU A 58 -6.06 -7.04 3.68
C GLU A 58 -6.90 -6.69 2.44
N LEU A 59 -6.41 -7.01 1.23
CA LEU A 59 -7.17 -6.85 0.00
C LEU A 59 -8.43 -7.74 0.00
N ASP A 60 -8.31 -9.00 0.37
CA ASP A 60 -9.46 -9.92 0.46
C ASP A 60 -10.50 -9.39 1.47
N TYR A 61 -10.04 -8.92 2.63
CA TYR A 61 -10.90 -8.28 3.62
C TYR A 61 -11.62 -7.06 3.04
N ARG A 62 -10.91 -6.15 2.39
CA ARG A 62 -11.50 -4.95 1.77
C ARG A 62 -12.50 -5.30 0.67
N LEU A 63 -12.23 -6.33 -0.13
CA LEU A 63 -13.15 -6.81 -1.15
C LEU A 63 -14.43 -7.37 -0.53
N ASP A 64 -14.33 -8.13 0.56
CA ASP A 64 -15.49 -8.65 1.28
C ASP A 64 -16.31 -7.52 1.94
N VAL A 65 -15.64 -6.55 2.55
CA VAL A 65 -16.34 -5.37 3.09
C VAL A 65 -17.00 -4.57 1.98
N CYS A 66 -16.33 -4.30 0.85
CA CYS A 66 -16.92 -3.60 -0.30
C CYS A 66 -18.17 -4.32 -0.83
N ARG A 67 -18.16 -5.66 -0.87
CA ARG A 67 -19.35 -6.46 -1.23
C ARG A 67 -20.48 -6.28 -0.22
N ALA A 68 -20.16 -6.33 1.08
CA ALA A 68 -21.14 -6.17 2.14
C ALA A 68 -21.75 -4.76 2.20
N THR A 69 -20.98 -3.73 1.85
CA THR A 69 -21.40 -2.31 1.87
C THR A 69 -21.90 -1.80 0.52
N ASN A 70 -22.07 -2.68 -0.47
CA ASN A 70 -22.55 -2.35 -1.82
C ASN A 70 -21.71 -1.24 -2.51
N GLY A 71 -20.39 -1.22 -2.24
CA GLY A 71 -19.45 -0.27 -2.83
C GLY A 71 -19.29 1.06 -2.09
N ALA A 72 -19.75 1.18 -0.83
CA ALA A 72 -19.45 2.35 -0.02
C ALA A 72 -17.94 2.44 0.31
N HIS A 73 -17.44 3.66 0.45
CA HIS A 73 -16.03 3.93 0.78
C HIS A 73 -15.64 3.38 2.15
N ILE A 74 -14.45 2.79 2.24
CA ILE A 74 -13.93 2.15 3.46
C ILE A 74 -12.65 2.87 3.86
N GLU A 75 -12.70 3.66 4.93
CA GLU A 75 -11.50 4.15 5.62
C GLU A 75 -11.12 3.16 6.72
N LEU A 76 -9.97 2.49 6.57
CA LEU A 76 -9.35 1.70 7.64
C LEU A 76 -8.23 2.54 8.27
N ARG A 77 -8.33 2.71 9.59
CA ARG A 77 -7.44 3.54 10.42
C ARG A 77 -6.13 2.85 10.76
#